data_AF-A0A7Y3GHM2-F1
#
_entry.id   AF-A0A7Y3GHM2-F1
#
_cell.length_a   1.000
_cell.length_b   1.000
_cell.length_c   1.000
_cell.angle_alpha   90.00
_cell.angle_beta   90.00
_cell.angle_gamma   90.00
#
_symmetry.space_group_name_H-M   'P 1'
#
loop_
_entity.id
_entity.type
_entity.pdbx_description
1 polymer ?
#
loop_
_entity_poly.entity_id
_entity_poly.type
_entity_poly.pdbx_seq_one_letter_code
_entity_poly.pdbx_strand_id
1 'polypeptide(L)'
;MEKPIINYDSLIRITKAISMLRDPEEIVLVTVEGVTHALNVKGCTVFLFSKKSDELQLAGSYGLSKEYLDKGPVSSLRSIASALQDRQPVAIYDVSDDPRIQYPEAAINEGISSILAVPIIIGKNLTGSLRIYTADPWEFTLNDVNFTEAVAQVFGMA
;
A
#
# COMPACT_ATOMS: atom_id res chain seq x y z
N MET A 1 -9.29 -15.29 -12.67
CA MET A 1 -9.23 -13.98 -13.33
C MET A 1 -7.82 -13.81 -13.87
N GLU A 2 -7.62 -13.43 -15.14
CA GLU A 2 -6.26 -13.20 -15.66
C GLU A 2 -5.66 -11.96 -14.98
N LYS A 3 -4.43 -12.08 -14.47
CA LYS A 3 -3.72 -10.95 -13.86
C LYS A 3 -3.47 -9.89 -14.93
N PRO A 4 -3.76 -8.59 -14.67
CA PRO A 4 -3.43 -7.54 -15.62
C PRO A 4 -1.93 -7.58 -15.93
N ILE A 5 -1.58 -7.47 -17.20
CA ILE A 5 -0.18 -7.27 -17.58
C ILE A 5 0.18 -5.86 -17.16
N ILE A 6 0.98 -5.74 -16.10
CA ILE A 6 1.58 -4.47 -15.70
C ILE A 6 2.34 -3.92 -16.91
N ASN A 7 1.87 -2.78 -17.43
CA ASN A 7 2.52 -2.10 -18.53
C ASN A 7 3.21 -0.82 -18.03
N TYR A 8 4.32 -0.48 -18.66
CA TYR A 8 5.09 0.72 -18.33
C TYR A 8 4.28 2.01 -18.51
N ASP A 9 3.26 1.99 -19.36
CA ASP A 9 2.36 3.14 -19.59
C ASP A 9 1.60 3.53 -18.32
N SER A 10 1.10 2.54 -17.56
CA SER A 10 0.44 2.80 -16.27
C SER A 10 1.39 3.45 -15.28
N LEU A 11 2.62 2.94 -15.18
CA LEU A 11 3.64 3.51 -14.29
C LEU A 11 3.95 4.96 -14.68
N ILE A 12 4.26 5.20 -15.97
CA ILE A 12 4.58 6.53 -16.50
C ILE A 12 3.43 7.51 -16.25
N ARG A 13 2.17 7.07 -16.44
CA ARG A 13 1.00 7.91 -16.21
C ARG A 13 0.89 8.33 -14.74
N ILE A 14 1.04 7.39 -13.81
CA ILE A 14 0.96 7.67 -12.37
C ILE A 14 2.09 8.60 -11.94
N THR A 15 3.33 8.28 -12.30
CA THR A 15 4.50 9.08 -11.88
C THR A 15 4.47 10.49 -12.47
N LYS A 16 4.00 10.65 -13.72
CA LYS A 16 3.81 11.96 -14.33
C LYS A 16 2.75 12.78 -13.60
N ALA A 17 1.62 12.15 -13.26
CA ALA A 17 0.56 12.83 -12.52
C ALA A 17 1.06 13.30 -11.14
N ILE A 18 1.74 12.43 -10.38
CA ILE A 18 2.38 12.78 -9.10
C ILE A 18 3.31 13.99 -9.27
N SER A 19 4.19 13.98 -10.29
CA SER A 19 5.20 15.05 -10.49
C SER A 19 4.63 16.44 -10.82
N MET A 20 3.35 16.53 -11.21
CA MET A 20 2.71 17.78 -11.59
C MET A 20 1.94 18.43 -10.44
N LEU A 21 1.71 17.68 -9.36
CA LEU A 21 0.93 18.13 -8.22
C LEU A 21 1.83 18.77 -7.17
N ARG A 22 1.25 19.63 -6.34
CA ARG A 22 1.91 20.28 -5.20
C ARG A 22 1.18 20.08 -3.88
N ASP A 23 -0.10 19.70 -3.96
CA ASP A 23 -0.89 19.41 -2.78
C ASP A 23 -0.64 17.95 -2.35
N PRO A 24 -0.13 17.72 -1.12
CA PRO A 24 0.08 16.38 -0.60
C PRO A 24 -1.17 15.49 -0.62
N GLU A 25 -2.35 16.07 -0.39
CA GLU A 25 -3.62 15.31 -0.37
C GLU A 25 -3.96 14.81 -1.78
N GLU A 26 -3.79 15.66 -2.81
CA GLU A 26 -3.99 15.27 -4.20
C GLU A 26 -2.95 14.23 -4.65
N ILE A 27 -1.68 14.37 -4.25
CA ILE A 27 -0.62 13.40 -4.55
C ILE A 27 -0.97 12.02 -3.99
N VAL A 28 -1.41 11.96 -2.73
CA VAL A 28 -1.83 10.70 -2.10
C VAL A 28 -2.99 10.09 -2.87
N LEU A 29 -4.03 10.87 -3.17
CA LEU A 29 -5.23 10.38 -3.83
C LEU A 29 -4.92 9.80 -5.23
N VAL A 30 -4.19 10.56 -6.05
CA VAL A 30 -3.79 10.12 -7.40
C VAL A 30 -2.92 8.86 -7.34
N THR A 31 -2.08 8.73 -6.31
CA THR A 31 -1.25 7.54 -6.11
C THR A 31 -2.09 6.31 -5.81
N VAL A 32 -2.98 6.37 -4.81
CA VAL A 32 -3.79 5.20 -4.42
C VAL A 32 -4.79 4.81 -5.50
N GLU A 33 -5.41 5.78 -6.18
CA GLU A 33 -6.31 5.53 -7.31
C GLU A 33 -5.57 4.93 -8.50
N GLY A 34 -4.44 5.53 -8.86
CA GLY A 34 -3.63 5.10 -9.99
C GLY A 34 -3.15 3.66 -9.84
N VAL A 35 -2.60 3.32 -8.67
CA VAL A 35 -2.13 1.96 -8.36
C VAL A 35 -3.29 0.97 -8.35
N THR A 36 -4.43 1.33 -7.75
CA THR A 36 -5.60 0.43 -7.69
C THR A 36 -6.07 0.04 -9.08
N HIS A 37 -6.20 1.02 -9.98
CA HIS A 37 -6.63 0.78 -11.36
C HIS A 37 -5.57 0.05 -12.19
N ALA A 38 -4.29 0.42 -12.05
CA ALA A 38 -3.20 -0.18 -12.83
C ALA A 38 -3.03 -1.67 -12.54
N LEU A 39 -3.20 -2.08 -11.28
CA LEU A 39 -3.08 -3.47 -10.86
C LEU A 39 -4.43 -4.20 -10.81
N ASN A 40 -5.55 -3.51 -11.06
CA ASN A 40 -6.90 -4.03 -10.92
C ASN A 40 -7.11 -4.77 -9.58
N VAL A 41 -6.67 -4.14 -8.50
CA VAL A 41 -6.75 -4.69 -7.14
C VAL A 41 -7.99 -4.14 -6.42
N LYS A 42 -8.37 -4.74 -5.30
CA LYS A 42 -9.53 -4.33 -4.52
C LYS A 42 -9.35 -2.92 -3.96
N GLY A 43 -8.15 -2.61 -3.49
CA GLY A 43 -7.86 -1.28 -2.98
C GLY A 43 -6.37 -1.03 -2.77
N CYS A 44 -6.07 0.21 -2.43
CA CYS A 44 -4.73 0.69 -2.14
C CYS A 44 -4.78 1.70 -0.98
N THR A 45 -3.75 1.73 -0.16
CA THR A 45 -3.59 2.72 0.91
C THR A 45 -2.18 3.26 0.99
N VAL A 46 -2.06 4.51 1.40
CA VAL A 46 -0.81 5.09 1.88
C VAL A 46 -0.92 5.26 3.38
N PHE A 47 0.05 4.68 4.09
CA PHE A 47 0.25 4.87 5.51
C PHE A 47 1.54 5.65 5.73
N LEU A 48 1.52 6.66 6.60
CA LEU A 48 2.71 7.44 6.97
C LEU A 48 2.98 7.29 8.47
N PHE A 49 4.25 7.25 8.86
CA PHE A 49 4.61 7.24 10.27
C PHE A 49 4.25 8.59 10.92
N SER A 50 3.54 8.50 12.04
CA SER A 50 3.29 9.66 12.89
C SER A 50 4.60 10.12 13.54
N LYS A 51 4.86 11.44 13.53
CA LYS A 51 6.00 12.01 14.30
C LYS A 51 5.74 12.03 15.81
N LYS A 52 4.50 11.79 16.24
CA LYS A 52 4.04 11.93 17.63
C LYS A 52 3.75 10.59 18.31
N SER A 53 3.57 9.52 17.53
CA SER A 53 3.25 8.18 18.02
C SER A 53 4.02 7.13 17.21
N ASP A 54 4.31 5.99 17.83
CA ASP A 54 4.91 4.82 17.17
C ASP A 54 3.86 4.06 16.32
N GLU A 55 3.07 4.78 15.54
CA GLU A 55 1.94 4.26 14.76
C GLU A 55 1.97 4.79 13.33
N LEU A 56 1.41 4.00 12.42
CA LEU A 56 1.11 4.46 11.08
C LEU A 56 -0.29 5.06 11.02
N GLN A 57 -0.38 6.24 10.43
CA GLN A 57 -1.61 6.94 10.13
C GLN A 57 -1.96 6.77 8.66
N LEU A 58 -3.24 6.56 8.39
CA LEU A 58 -3.75 6.52 7.03
C LEU A 58 -3.67 7.93 6.44
N ALA A 59 -2.85 8.10 5.40
CA ALA A 59 -2.79 9.34 4.64
C ALA A 59 -3.82 9.37 3.53
N GLY A 60 -4.16 8.21 2.97
CA GLY A 60 -5.24 8.08 2.00
C GLY A 60 -5.46 6.64 1.53
N SER A 61 -6.59 6.43 0.88
CA SER A 61 -7.07 5.12 0.49
C SER A 61 -8.00 5.18 -0.72
N TYR A 62 -8.02 4.12 -1.51
CA TYR A 62 -9.02 3.91 -2.55
C TYR A 62 -9.48 2.45 -2.57
N GLY A 63 -10.76 2.20 -2.86
CA GLY A 63 -11.35 0.87 -3.04
C GLY A 63 -11.71 0.09 -1.77
N LEU A 64 -11.40 0.62 -0.57
CA LEU A 64 -11.72 -0.01 0.71
C LEU A 64 -12.88 0.70 1.41
N SER A 65 -13.69 -0.05 2.18
CA SER A 65 -14.79 0.54 2.94
C SER A 65 -14.29 1.42 4.09
N LYS A 66 -15.12 2.41 4.47
CA LYS A 66 -14.86 3.23 5.65
C LYS A 66 -14.76 2.38 6.93
N GLU A 67 -15.58 1.35 7.06
CA GLU A 67 -15.56 0.43 8.20
C GLU A 67 -14.19 -0.24 8.37
N TYR A 68 -13.60 -0.74 7.28
CA TYR A 68 -12.26 -1.31 7.33
C TYR A 68 -11.19 -0.27 7.63
N LEU A 69 -11.31 0.94 7.09
CA LEU A 69 -10.34 2.02 7.33
C LEU A 69 -10.38 2.50 8.79
N ASP A 70 -11.55 2.47 9.42
CA ASP A 70 -11.79 2.90 10.80
C ASP A 70 -11.56 1.78 11.84
N LYS A 71 -10.97 0.64 11.47
CA LYS A 71 -10.69 -0.52 12.37
C LYS A 71 -9.73 -0.25 13.53
N GLY A 72 -9.10 0.93 13.55
CA GLY A 72 -8.15 1.35 14.58
C GLY A 72 -6.72 1.57 14.06
N PRO A 73 -5.81 2.07 14.92
CA PRO A 73 -4.45 2.41 14.55
C PRO A 73 -3.60 1.18 14.21
N VAL A 74 -2.69 1.35 13.24
CA VAL A 74 -1.76 0.29 12.84
C VAL A 74 -0.43 0.49 13.57
N SER A 75 -0.06 -0.48 14.42
CA SER A 75 1.16 -0.40 15.22
C SER A 75 2.41 -0.52 14.35
N SER A 76 3.42 0.32 14.60
CA SER A 76 4.73 0.19 13.94
C SER A 76 5.49 -1.08 14.35
N LEU A 77 5.23 -1.60 15.56
CA LEU A 77 5.99 -2.70 16.17
C LEU A 77 5.31 -4.07 16.00
N ARG A 78 3.99 -4.09 15.80
CA ARG A 78 3.17 -5.32 15.84
C ARG A 78 2.39 -5.59 14.54
N SER A 79 2.72 -4.89 13.46
CA SER A 79 2.09 -5.10 12.16
C SER A 79 3.13 -5.34 11.06
N ILE A 80 2.66 -5.47 9.83
CA ILE A 80 3.45 -5.36 8.59
C ILE A 80 4.55 -4.30 8.68
N ALA A 81 4.29 -3.17 9.35
CA ALA A 81 5.26 -2.10 9.57
C ALA A 81 6.58 -2.51 10.23
N SER A 82 6.54 -3.50 11.11
CA SER A 82 7.72 -4.03 11.79
C SER A 82 8.60 -4.79 10.78
N ALA A 83 7.98 -5.60 9.92
CA ALA A 83 8.68 -6.29 8.84
C ALA A 83 9.24 -5.33 7.77
N LEU A 84 8.62 -4.15 7.59
CA LEU A 84 9.14 -3.11 6.71
C LEU A 84 10.39 -2.40 7.25
N GLN A 85 10.78 -2.60 8.52
CA GLN A 85 12.00 -2.01 9.09
C GLN A 85 13.28 -2.48 8.38
N ASP A 86 13.26 -3.69 7.81
CA ASP A 86 14.33 -4.21 6.96
C ASP A 86 14.39 -3.53 5.59
N ARG A 87 13.49 -2.56 5.33
CA ARG A 87 13.36 -1.80 4.08
C ARG A 87 13.12 -2.71 2.87
N GLN A 88 12.42 -3.82 3.10
CA GLN A 88 12.04 -4.77 2.06
C GLN A 88 10.52 -4.86 1.94
N PRO A 89 9.98 -5.10 0.73
CA PRO A 89 8.57 -5.41 0.54
C PRO A 89 8.12 -6.63 1.34
N VAL A 90 6.85 -6.61 1.74
CA VAL A 90 6.18 -7.70 2.46
C VAL A 90 4.97 -8.14 1.67
N ALA A 91 4.99 -9.39 1.22
CA ALA A 91 3.86 -10.06 0.59
C ALA A 91 3.19 -11.01 1.60
N ILE A 92 1.88 -10.90 1.72
CA ILE A 92 1.00 -11.73 2.54
C ILE A 92 -0.01 -12.37 1.60
N TYR A 93 0.05 -13.70 1.48
CA TYR A 93 -0.83 -14.45 0.61
C TYR A 93 -2.21 -14.69 1.23
N ASP A 94 -2.27 -14.92 2.55
CA ASP A 94 -3.51 -15.16 3.27
C ASP A 94 -3.56 -14.29 4.53
N VAL A 95 -4.50 -13.34 4.58
CA VAL A 95 -4.65 -12.44 5.73
C VAL A 95 -5.26 -13.11 6.98
N SER A 96 -5.84 -14.31 6.84
CA SER A 96 -6.50 -15.01 7.96
C SER A 96 -5.52 -15.75 8.86
N ASP A 97 -4.34 -16.13 8.33
CA ASP A 97 -3.34 -16.95 9.02
C ASP A 97 -1.98 -16.27 9.19
N ASP A 98 -1.81 -15.04 8.67
CA ASP A 98 -0.52 -14.35 8.76
C ASP A 98 -0.37 -13.55 10.06
N PRO A 99 0.63 -13.85 10.92
CA PRO A 99 0.80 -13.21 12.23
C PRO A 99 1.17 -11.73 12.15
N ARG A 100 1.51 -11.21 10.96
CA ARG A 100 1.81 -9.79 10.73
C ARG A 100 0.54 -8.95 10.54
N ILE A 101 -0.62 -9.60 10.42
CA ILE A 101 -1.92 -8.94 10.31
C ILE A 101 -2.49 -8.66 11.71
N GLN A 102 -2.56 -7.37 12.06
CA GLN A 102 -3.06 -6.93 13.37
C GLN A 102 -4.59 -7.12 13.52
N TYR A 103 -5.34 -7.06 12.42
CA TYR A 103 -6.81 -7.10 12.40
C TYR A 103 -7.32 -8.08 11.33
N PRO A 104 -7.10 -9.40 11.52
CA PRO A 104 -7.47 -10.40 10.50
C PRO A 104 -8.98 -10.44 10.27
N GLU A 105 -9.80 -10.39 11.32
CA GLU A 105 -11.26 -10.38 11.20
C GLU A 105 -11.78 -9.20 10.38
N ALA A 106 -11.25 -7.99 10.60
CA ALA A 106 -11.62 -6.82 9.80
C ALA A 106 -11.22 -6.99 8.33
N ALA A 107 -10.05 -7.58 8.04
CA ALA A 107 -9.61 -7.84 6.67
C ALA A 107 -10.50 -8.87 5.97
N ILE A 108 -10.89 -9.94 6.68
CA ILE A 108 -11.80 -10.96 6.19
C ILE A 108 -13.18 -10.37 5.91
N ASN A 109 -13.74 -9.57 6.83
CA ASN A 109 -15.05 -8.93 6.67
C ASN A 109 -15.07 -7.92 5.51
N GLU A 110 -13.96 -7.22 5.28
CA GLU A 110 -13.79 -6.34 4.12
C GLU A 110 -13.72 -7.15 2.80
N GLY A 111 -13.42 -8.45 2.86
CA GLY A 111 -13.21 -9.30 1.70
C GLY A 111 -11.81 -9.12 1.10
N ILE A 112 -10.79 -8.96 1.94
CA ILE A 112 -9.38 -8.95 1.55
C ILE A 112 -8.83 -10.38 1.72
N SER A 113 -8.13 -10.87 0.72
CA SER A 113 -7.45 -12.17 0.76
C SER A 113 -5.93 -12.03 0.90
N SER A 114 -5.30 -11.14 0.13
CA SER A 114 -3.85 -10.95 0.14
C SER A 114 -3.47 -9.46 0.22
N ILE A 115 -2.27 -9.18 0.74
CA ILE A 115 -1.73 -7.83 0.90
C ILE A 115 -0.28 -7.79 0.43
N LEU A 116 0.07 -6.82 -0.41
CA LEU A 116 1.46 -6.44 -0.64
C LEU A 116 1.67 -5.06 -0.04
N ALA A 117 2.70 -4.95 0.80
CA ALA A 117 3.13 -3.69 1.39
C ALA A 117 4.57 -3.40 0.99
N VAL A 118 4.78 -2.23 0.41
CA VAL A 118 6.12 -1.73 0.08
C VAL A 118 6.49 -0.56 0.97
N PRO A 119 7.77 -0.40 1.34
CA PRO A 119 8.22 0.73 2.16
C PRO A 119 8.27 2.01 1.32
N ILE A 120 7.87 3.14 1.92
CA ILE A 120 8.11 4.48 1.36
C ILE A 120 9.36 5.03 2.06
N ILE A 121 10.43 5.23 1.30
CA ILE A 121 11.76 5.59 1.83
C ILE A 121 12.19 6.93 1.26
N ILE A 122 12.50 7.88 2.13
CA ILE A 122 13.04 9.20 1.77
C ILE A 122 14.48 9.28 2.27
N GLY A 123 15.43 9.28 1.33
CA GLY A 123 16.86 9.17 1.65
C GLY A 123 17.16 7.82 2.32
N LYS A 124 17.34 7.83 3.65
CA LYS A 124 17.56 6.62 4.47
C LYS A 124 16.43 6.33 5.45
N ASN A 125 15.41 7.18 5.49
CA ASN A 125 14.35 7.14 6.49
C ASN A 125 13.15 6.40 5.92
N LEU A 126 12.66 5.40 6.66
CA LEU A 126 11.38 4.77 6.38
C LEU A 126 10.27 5.74 6.83
N THR A 127 9.57 6.33 5.87
CA THR A 127 8.56 7.38 6.12
C THR A 127 7.13 6.84 6.09
N GLY A 128 6.92 5.66 5.50
CA GLY A 128 5.60 5.05 5.45
C GLY A 128 5.56 3.73 4.72
N SER A 129 4.36 3.36 4.28
CA SER A 129 4.08 2.15 3.51
C SER A 129 2.99 2.43 2.48
N LEU A 130 3.22 2.00 1.24
CA LEU A 130 2.18 1.88 0.22
C LEU A 130 1.70 0.42 0.23
N ARG A 131 0.40 0.20 0.37
CA ARG A 131 -0.18 -1.15 0.45
C ARG A 131 -1.24 -1.35 -0.61
N ILE A 132 -1.23 -2.51 -1.25
CA ILE A 132 -2.28 -2.98 -2.14
C ILE A 132 -2.98 -4.20 -1.54
N TYR A 133 -4.27 -4.33 -1.84
CA TYR A 133 -5.17 -5.31 -1.25
C TYR A 133 -5.91 -6.05 -2.35
N THR A 134 -5.95 -7.38 -2.31
CA THR A 134 -6.63 -8.19 -3.31
C THR A 134 -7.85 -8.88 -2.70
N ALA A 135 -8.91 -9.04 -3.50
CA ALA A 135 -10.10 -9.77 -3.05
C ALA A 135 -9.92 -11.30 -3.15
N ASP A 136 -9.16 -11.74 -4.16
CA ASP A 136 -8.80 -13.13 -4.38
C ASP A 136 -7.35 -13.41 -3.92
N PRO A 137 -7.00 -14.66 -3.60
CA PRO A 137 -5.63 -15.04 -3.29
C PRO A 137 -4.67 -14.66 -4.42
N TRP A 138 -3.62 -13.91 -4.08
CA TRP A 138 -2.68 -13.38 -5.04
C TRP A 138 -1.24 -13.69 -4.64
N GLU A 139 -0.59 -14.58 -5.38
CA GLU A 139 0.87 -14.74 -5.30
C GLU A 139 1.56 -13.57 -6.01
N PHE A 140 2.09 -12.62 -5.23
CA PHE A 140 2.73 -11.43 -5.78
C PHE A 140 4.01 -11.80 -6.50
N THR A 141 4.10 -11.37 -7.76
CA THR A 141 5.27 -11.55 -8.61
C THR A 141 6.27 -10.42 -8.39
N LEU A 142 7.51 -10.60 -8.86
CA LEU A 142 8.49 -9.51 -8.86
C LEU A 142 8.02 -8.29 -9.65
N ASN A 143 7.19 -8.46 -10.68
CA ASN A 143 6.64 -7.34 -11.43
C ASN A 143 5.65 -6.54 -10.59
N ASP A 144 4.78 -7.21 -9.82
CA ASP A 144 3.85 -6.55 -8.88
C ASP A 144 4.65 -5.72 -7.87
N VAL A 145 5.67 -6.34 -7.26
CA VAL A 145 6.56 -5.71 -6.28
C VAL A 145 7.30 -4.51 -6.88
N ASN A 146 8.00 -4.69 -8.00
CA ASN A 146 8.79 -3.63 -8.63
C ASN A 146 7.92 -2.45 -9.07
N PHE A 147 6.72 -2.71 -9.58
CA PHE A 147 5.79 -1.65 -9.95
C PHE A 147 5.36 -0.84 -8.74
N THR A 148 4.90 -1.51 -7.67
CA THR A 148 4.45 -0.82 -6.46
C THR A 148 5.60 -0.08 -5.78
N GLU A 149 6.81 -0.65 -5.74
CA GLU A 149 8.00 0.02 -5.24
C GLU A 149 8.39 1.26 -6.07
N ALA A 150 8.35 1.18 -7.40
CA ALA A 150 8.66 2.32 -8.25
C ALA A 150 7.69 3.48 -8.01
N VAL A 151 6.39 3.20 -7.85
CA VAL A 151 5.41 4.23 -7.49
C VAL A 151 5.68 4.78 -6.09
N ALA A 152 5.97 3.93 -5.10
CA ALA A 152 6.27 4.36 -3.74
C ALA A 152 7.52 5.26 -3.66
N GLN A 153 8.54 4.98 -4.47
CA GLN A 153 9.74 5.83 -4.56
C GLN A 153 9.42 7.21 -5.12
N VAL A 154 8.65 7.30 -6.22
CA VAL A 154 8.27 8.59 -6.80
C VAL A 154 7.35 9.36 -5.85
N PHE A 155 6.38 8.69 -5.23
CA PHE A 155 5.51 9.26 -4.21
C PHE A 155 6.32 9.87 -3.06
N GLY A 156 7.33 9.16 -2.54
CA GLY A 156 8.16 9.66 -1.44
C GLY A 156 9.02 10.87 -1.79
N MET A 157 9.26 11.16 -3.08
CA MET A 157 10.04 12.32 -3.52
C MET A 157 9.20 13.56 -3.84
N ALA A 158 7.89 13.40 -3.96
CA ALA A 158 6.95 14.47 -4.29
C ALA A 158 6.54 15.27 -3.04
#